data_AF-A0A9X2NDE6-F1
#
_entry.id   AF-A0A9X2NDE6-F1
#
_cell.length_a   1.000
_cell.length_b   1.000
_cell.length_c   1.000
_cell.angle_alpha   90.00
_cell.angle_beta   90.00
_cell.angle_gamma   90.00
#
_symmetry.space_group_name_H-M   'P 1'
#
loop_
_entity.id
_entity.type
_entity.pdbx_description
1 polymer ?
#
loop_
_entity_poly.entity_id
_entity_poly.type
_entity_poly.pdbx_seq_one_letter_code
_entity_poly.pdbx_strand_id
1 'polypeptide(L)'
;MAGLRMDGVVVAAYAKTAEEAADDLRAAAADVGGEGVSDESYGPLGARIGLGASYGRAAGALRRQLTDGAEALTSAAEALRQVTVRHGGQDAEAAELIKRAGRVE
;
A
#
# COMPACT_ATOMS: atom_id res chain seq x y z
N MET A 1 -15.66 2.89 -29.17
CA MET A 1 -15.17 2.76 -27.78
C MET A 1 -13.70 3.16 -27.78
N ALA A 2 -13.38 4.40 -27.41
CA ALA A 2 -11.99 4.82 -27.28
C ALA A 2 -11.39 4.06 -26.09
N GLY A 3 -10.58 3.04 -26.38
CA GLY A 3 -9.88 2.28 -25.36
C GLY A 3 -8.98 3.22 -24.58
N LEU A 4 -9.12 3.23 -23.26
CA LEU A 4 -8.17 3.89 -22.37
C LEU A 4 -6.78 3.32 -22.68
N ARG A 5 -5.91 4.10 -23.33
CA ARG A 5 -4.49 3.75 -23.43
C ARG A 5 -3.87 4.02 -22.07
N MET A 6 -3.77 2.98 -21.25
CA MET A 6 -3.01 3.04 -20.01
C MET A 6 -1.52 2.92 -20.33
N ASP A 7 -0.74 3.89 -19.87
CA ASP A 7 0.72 3.78 -19.91
C ASP A 7 1.17 2.82 -18.80
N GLY A 8 1.63 1.62 -19.19
CA GLY A 8 2.09 0.59 -18.26
C GLY A 8 3.25 1.03 -17.38
N VAL A 9 4.08 1.98 -17.82
CA VAL A 9 5.17 2.55 -17.02
C VAL A 9 4.61 3.39 -15.88
N VAL A 10 3.58 4.20 -16.15
CA VAL A 10 2.90 5.01 -15.14
C VAL A 10 2.18 4.12 -14.13
N VAL A 11 1.48 3.08 -14.58
CA VAL A 11 0.78 2.13 -13.68
C VAL A 11 1.78 1.37 -12.80
N ALA A 12 2.92 0.95 -13.34
CA ALA A 12 3.99 0.32 -12.57
C ALA A 12 4.60 1.27 -11.52
N ALA A 13 4.77 2.56 -11.85
CA ALA A 13 5.24 3.55 -10.89
C ALA A 13 4.25 3.73 -9.73
N TYR A 14 2.95 3.79 -10.00
CA TYR A 14 1.93 3.85 -8.94
C TYR A 14 1.89 2.59 -8.07
N ALA A 15 2.08 1.41 -8.66
CA ALA A 15 2.18 0.17 -7.88
C ALA A 15 3.35 0.23 -6.90
N LYS A 16 4.51 0.72 -7.35
CA LYS A 16 5.69 0.90 -6.50
C LYS A 16 5.45 1.92 -5.39
N THR A 17 4.86 3.08 -5.71
CA THR A 17 4.53 4.10 -4.70
C THR A 17 3.56 3.56 -3.64
N ALA A 18 2.59 2.73 -4.04
CA ALA A 18 1.68 2.09 -3.09
C ALA A 18 2.40 1.08 -2.17
N GLU A 19 3.41 0.37 -2.65
CA GLU A 19 4.24 -0.50 -1.80
C GLU A 19 5.08 0.28 -0.80
N GLU A 20 5.78 1.32 -1.26
CA GLU A 20 6.58 2.18 -0.39
C GLU A 20 5.72 2.78 0.73
N ALA A 21 4.54 3.30 0.37
CA ALA A 21 3.58 3.81 1.35
C ALA A 21 3.04 2.72 2.30
N ALA A 22 2.84 1.49 1.83
CA ALA A 22 2.44 0.39 2.71
C ALA A 22 3.54 0.05 3.73
N ASP A 23 4.80 0.08 3.33
CA ASP A 23 5.93 -0.18 4.21
C ASP A 23 6.12 0.94 5.25
N ASP A 24 5.96 2.20 4.84
CA ASP A 24 5.96 3.34 5.77
C ASP A 24 4.86 3.21 6.83
N LEU A 25 3.65 2.79 6.44
CA LEU A 25 2.55 2.55 7.38
C LEU A 25 2.85 1.40 8.34
N ARG A 26 3.51 0.33 7.88
CA ARG A 26 3.94 -0.78 8.76
C ARG A 26 4.99 -0.33 9.77
N ALA A 27 5.96 0.48 9.34
CA ALA A 27 6.97 1.05 10.22
C ALA A 27 6.31 1.93 11.29
N ALA A 28 5.41 2.85 10.88
CA ALA A 28 4.66 3.67 11.82
C ALA A 28 3.80 2.84 12.80
N ALA A 29 3.19 1.74 12.34
CA ALA A 29 2.42 0.84 13.19
C ALA A 29 3.30 0.11 14.23
N ALA A 30 4.55 -0.19 13.89
CA ALA A 30 5.52 -0.77 14.81
C ALA A 30 5.93 0.24 15.88
N ASP A 31 6.18 1.49 15.49
CA ASP A 31 6.56 2.57 16.41
C ASP A 31 5.45 2.88 17.43
N VAL A 32 4.18 2.91 17.00
CA VAL A 32 3.02 3.13 17.88
C VAL A 32 2.84 1.99 18.90
N GLY A 33 3.34 0.78 18.60
CA GLY A 33 3.23 -0.39 19.47
C GLY A 33 4.40 -0.59 20.45
N GLY A 34 5.50 0.16 20.30
CA GLY A 34 6.70 0.02 21.12
C GLY A 34 6.58 0.74 22.46
N GLU A 35 6.30 -0.01 23.54
CA GLU A 35 6.52 0.34 24.97
C GLU A 35 5.93 1.66 25.53
N GLY A 36 5.35 2.55 24.74
CA GLY A 36 5.20 3.97 25.10
C GLY A 36 3.93 4.40 25.84
N VAL A 37 2.94 3.51 26.04
CA VAL A 37 1.67 3.89 26.66
C VAL A 37 1.25 2.87 27.70
N SER A 38 1.88 2.93 28.87
CA SER A 38 1.41 2.20 30.05
C SER A 38 0.78 3.17 31.06
N ASP A 39 -0.03 2.65 31.98
CA ASP A 39 -0.66 3.48 33.02
C ASP A 39 0.39 4.18 33.90
N GLU A 40 1.58 3.59 34.04
CA GLU A 40 2.71 4.15 34.79
C GLU A 40 3.31 5.40 34.12
N SER A 41 3.16 5.56 32.79
CA SER A 41 3.71 6.70 32.04
C SER A 41 3.09 8.05 32.44
N TYR A 42 1.92 8.03 33.10
CA TYR A 42 1.14 9.24 33.43
C TYR A 42 1.08 9.52 34.95
N GLY A 43 1.84 8.78 35.75
CA GLY A 43 1.93 8.94 37.19
C GLY A 43 0.63 8.63 37.97
N PRO A 44 0.61 8.86 39.31
CA PRO A 44 -0.48 8.40 40.17
C PRO A 44 -1.85 9.03 39.89
N LEU A 45 -1.87 10.32 39.50
CA LEU A 45 -3.10 10.99 39.11
C LEU A 45 -3.62 10.44 37.77
N GLY A 46 -2.71 10.25 36.79
CA GLY A 46 -3.02 9.67 35.49
C GLY A 46 -3.60 8.25 35.61
N ALA A 47 -3.04 7.42 36.49
CA ALA A 47 -3.57 6.10 36.82
C ALA A 47 -4.98 6.19 37.44
N ARG A 48 -5.19 7.13 38.37
CA ARG A 48 -6.50 7.32 39.03
C ARG A 48 -7.61 7.74 38.06
N ILE A 49 -7.27 8.51 37.03
CA ILE A 49 -8.24 8.97 36.02
C ILE A 49 -8.27 8.09 34.75
N GLY A 50 -7.49 6.99 34.72
CA GLY A 50 -7.48 6.04 33.59
C GLY A 50 -6.89 6.62 32.30
N LEU A 51 -5.90 7.50 32.41
CA LEU A 51 -5.29 8.18 31.27
C LEU A 51 -4.51 7.20 30.38
N GLY A 52 -3.71 6.31 30.96
CA GLY A 52 -2.95 5.31 30.21
C GLY A 52 -3.86 4.31 29.49
N ALA A 53 -4.90 3.81 30.15
CA ALA A 53 -5.92 2.98 29.50
C ALA A 53 -6.60 3.68 28.31
N SER A 54 -6.87 4.99 28.41
CA SER A 54 -7.49 5.75 27.32
C SER A 54 -6.55 5.97 26.14
N TYR A 55 -5.31 6.39 26.40
CA TYR A 55 -4.29 6.53 25.36
C TYR A 55 -3.89 5.18 24.76
N GLY A 56 -3.87 4.11 25.55
CA GLY A 56 -3.57 2.76 25.08
C GLY A 56 -4.64 2.25 24.12
N ARG A 57 -5.92 2.52 24.38
CA ARG A 57 -7.00 2.25 23.42
C ARG A 57 -6.86 3.08 22.14
N ALA A 58 -6.50 4.36 22.25
CA ALA A 58 -6.30 5.23 21.10
C ALA A 58 -5.10 4.78 20.24
N ALA A 59 -3.96 4.48 20.87
CA ALA A 59 -2.78 3.93 20.22
C ALA A 59 -3.08 2.58 19.55
N GLY A 60 -3.82 1.71 20.23
CA GLY A 60 -4.28 0.45 19.64
C GLY A 60 -5.21 0.63 18.43
N ALA A 61 -6.10 1.64 18.46
CA ALA A 61 -6.95 1.97 17.33
C ALA A 61 -6.15 2.52 16.14
N LEU A 62 -5.22 3.44 16.40
CA LEU A 62 -4.32 4.00 15.39
C LEU A 62 -3.47 2.90 14.75
N ARG A 63 -2.88 2.01 15.54
CA ARG A 63 -2.07 0.89 15.04
C ARG A 63 -2.85 -0.03 14.11
N ARG A 64 -4.13 -0.33 14.44
CA ARG A 64 -5.00 -1.10 13.55
C ARG A 64 -5.24 -0.38 12.23
N GLN A 65 -5.60 0.90 12.27
CA GLN A 65 -5.81 1.70 11.06
C GLN A 65 -4.57 1.75 10.15
N LEU A 66 -3.37 1.87 10.74
CA LEU A 66 -2.11 1.84 9.99
C LEU A 66 -1.87 0.48 9.33
N THR A 67 -2.16 -0.62 10.06
CA THR A 67 -2.00 -1.99 9.54
C THR A 67 -3.00 -2.27 8.41
N ASP A 68 -4.27 -1.96 8.63
CA ASP A 68 -5.34 -2.13 7.64
C ASP A 68 -5.06 -1.30 6.38
N GLY A 69 -4.55 -0.07 6.55
CA GLY A 69 -4.12 0.79 5.44
C GLY A 69 -2.96 0.21 4.64
N ALA A 70 -1.96 -0.35 5.31
CA ALA A 70 -0.83 -1.02 4.65
C ALA A 70 -1.28 -2.23 3.82
N GLU A 71 -2.21 -3.04 4.34
CA GLU A 71 -2.79 -4.18 3.62
C GLU A 71 -3.59 -3.75 2.39
N ALA A 72 -4.38 -2.68 2.51
CA ALA A 72 -5.13 -2.11 1.40
C ALA A 72 -4.20 -1.59 0.29
N LEU A 73 -3.13 -0.88 0.64
CA LEU A 73 -2.13 -0.39 -0.31
C LEU A 73 -1.36 -1.52 -0.99
N THR A 74 -1.02 -2.57 -0.25
CA THR A 74 -0.38 -3.78 -0.81
C THR A 74 -1.29 -4.44 -1.83
N SER A 75 -2.57 -4.61 -1.49
CA SER A 75 -3.57 -5.19 -2.40
C SER A 75 -3.75 -4.34 -3.66
N ALA A 76 -3.77 -3.01 -3.51
CA ALA A 76 -3.85 -2.10 -4.65
C ALA A 76 -2.60 -2.21 -5.54
N ALA A 77 -1.40 -2.27 -4.96
CA ALA A 77 -0.17 -2.44 -5.72
C ALA A 77 -0.15 -3.76 -6.52
N GLU A 78 -0.61 -4.85 -5.91
CA GLU A 78 -0.75 -6.15 -6.59
C GLU A 78 -1.74 -6.08 -7.75
N ALA A 79 -2.90 -5.46 -7.55
CA ALA A 79 -3.88 -5.26 -8.62
C ALA A 79 -3.31 -4.43 -9.78
N LEU A 80 -2.59 -3.34 -9.48
CA LEU A 80 -1.92 -2.51 -10.48
C LEU A 80 -0.87 -3.29 -11.26
N ARG A 81 -0.07 -4.15 -10.60
CA ARG A 81 0.87 -5.06 -11.28
C ARG A 81 0.17 -6.03 -12.23
N GLN A 82 -0.95 -6.62 -11.79
CA GLN A 82 -1.72 -7.54 -12.63
C GLN A 82 -2.25 -6.83 -13.89
N VAL A 83 -2.72 -5.58 -13.75
CA VAL A 83 -3.15 -4.74 -14.88
C VAL A 83 -2.00 -4.47 -15.83
N THR A 84 -0.82 -4.09 -15.32
CA THR A 84 0.38 -3.86 -16.14
C THR A 84 0.81 -5.11 -16.90
N VAL A 85 0.81 -6.29 -16.28
CA VAL A 85 1.14 -7.56 -16.96
C VAL A 85 0.12 -7.88 -18.05
N ARG A 86 -1.18 -7.73 -17.74
CA ARG A 86 -2.26 -8.06 -18.68
C ARG A 86 -2.27 -7.17 -19.91
N HIS A 87 -1.97 -5.88 -19.77
CA HIS A 87 -2.00 -4.93 -20.88
C HIS A 87 -0.63 -4.73 -21.56
N GLY A 88 0.48 -4.87 -20.84
CA GLY A 88 1.83 -4.81 -21.43
C GLY A 88 2.16 -6.01 -22.32
N GLY A 89 1.56 -7.19 -22.06
CA GLY A 89 1.70 -8.37 -22.93
C GLY A 89 1.02 -8.22 -24.30
N GLN A 90 -0.05 -7.42 -24.39
CA GLN A 90 -0.78 -7.23 -25.65
C GLN A 90 0.00 -6.38 -26.66
N ASP A 91 0.82 -5.43 -26.17
CA ASP A 91 1.65 -4.59 -27.05
C ASP A 91 2.83 -5.36 -27.64
N ALA A 92 3.43 -6.29 -26.90
CA ALA A 92 4.49 -7.15 -27.40
C ALA A 92 3.99 -8.16 -28.45
N GLU A 93 2.82 -8.76 -28.24
CA GLU A 93 2.17 -9.63 -29.22
C GLU A 93 1.73 -8.88 -30.47
N ALA A 94 1.19 -7.66 -30.32
CA ALA A 94 0.86 -6.79 -31.45
C ALA A 94 2.10 -6.37 -32.25
N ALA A 95 3.21 -6.05 -31.58
CA ALA A 95 4.48 -5.72 -32.24
C ALA A 95 5.07 -6.91 -33.00
N GLU A 96 4.98 -8.13 -32.47
CA GLU A 96 5.40 -9.35 -33.17
C GLU A 96 4.50 -9.68 -34.37
N LEU A 97 3.18 -9.45 -34.26
CA LEU A 97 2.26 -9.60 -35.39
C LEU A 97 2.55 -8.60 -36.52
N ILE A 98 2.86 -7.34 -36.18
CA ILE A 98 3.25 -6.32 -37.17
C ILE A 98 4.61 -6.68 -37.81
N LYS A 99 5.59 -7.14 -37.03
CA LYS A 99 6.88 -7.63 -37.56
C LYS A 99 6.71 -8.82 -38.50
N ARG A 100 5.81 -9.75 -38.17
CA ARG A 100 5.51 -10.90 -39.04
C ARG A 100 4.79 -10.47 -40.31
N ALA A 101 3.86 -9.52 -40.24
CA ALA A 101 3.15 -8.99 -41.40
C ALA A 101 4.09 -8.20 -42.34
N GLY A 102 5.03 -7.42 -41.81
CA GLY A 102 6.02 -6.67 -42.59
C GLY A 102 7.19 -7.50 -43.14
N ARG A 103 7.22 -8.81 -42.90
CA ARG A 103 8.23 -9.75 -43.43
C ARG A 103 7.71 -10.61 -44.58
N VAL A 104 6.45 -10.38 -44.99
CA VAL A 104 5.81 -10.99 -46.16
C VAL A 104 5.74 -9.93 -47.27
N GLU A 105 6.91 -9.53 -47.76
CA GLU A 105 7.10 -8.89 -49.08
C GLU A 105 8.36 -9.46 -49.72
#